data_AF-A0A6P0Z1Q6-F1
#
_entry.id   AF-A0A6P0Z1Q6-F1
#
_cell.length_a   1.000
_cell.length_b   1.000
_cell.length_c   1.000
_cell.angle_alpha   90.00
_cell.angle_beta   90.00
_cell.angle_gamma   90.00
#
_symmetry.space_group_name_H-M   'P 1'
#
loop_
_entity.id
_entity.type
_entity.pdbx_description
1 polymer ?
#
loop_
_entity_poly.entity_id
_entity_poly.type
_entity_poly.pdbx_seq_one_letter_code
_entity_poly.pdbx_strand_id
1 'polypeptide(L)'
;MPLKLFKRPFRTKSYTTPIHRRPNSMNRWFKWLAPGLFIKRWLLLSALGGVFFVLGLAIWTKQAPVFRITRLISNLISNTLTFITELVPNSVSGPIVVFIGLLFLVLGQSRTLGAITEVLMPDGNEELVDRLVSYRRLHRGPKIVALGGGTGLSTLLRGLKNYSTNITAIVTVADDGGSSGRLRREIGILPPGDIRNCLAALADEEKLLTELFQYRFKAGNGLEGHSFGNLFLTAMNEVTGDLEQAIATSSK
;
A
#
# COMPACT_ATOMS: atom_id res chain seq x y z
N MET A 1 38.86 41.99 -34.99
CA MET A 1 39.11 40.98 -33.94
C MET A 1 37.77 40.37 -33.55
N PRO A 2 37.40 39.15 -34.00
CA PRO A 2 36.08 38.60 -33.69
C PRO A 2 36.12 37.80 -32.36
N LEU A 3 35.23 38.15 -31.42
CA LEU A 3 35.01 37.39 -30.20
C LEU A 3 34.28 36.07 -30.53
N LYS A 4 34.95 34.93 -30.28
CA LYS A 4 34.35 33.60 -30.31
C LYS A 4 33.42 33.42 -29.11
N LEU A 5 32.12 33.30 -29.37
CA LEU A 5 31.11 32.84 -28.42
C LEU A 5 31.40 31.38 -28.00
N PHE A 6 31.64 31.16 -26.70
CA PHE A 6 31.79 29.84 -26.11
C PHE A 6 30.39 29.22 -25.88
N LYS A 7 29.90 28.40 -26.82
CA LYS A 7 28.78 27.48 -26.56
C LYS A 7 29.33 26.24 -25.87
N ARG A 8 29.11 26.09 -24.56
CA ARG A 8 29.30 24.80 -23.87
C ARG A 8 28.03 23.95 -24.06
N PRO A 9 28.13 22.67 -24.46
CA PRO A 9 26.97 21.81 -24.59
C PRO A 9 26.43 21.42 -23.21
N PHE A 10 25.11 21.56 -23.03
CA PHE A 10 24.39 21.01 -21.88
C PHE A 10 24.56 19.50 -21.87
N ARG A 11 25.30 18.99 -20.87
CA ARG A 11 25.47 17.57 -20.63
C ARG A 11 24.21 17.04 -19.93
N THR A 12 23.25 16.55 -20.69
CA THR A 12 22.09 15.82 -20.15
C THR A 12 22.60 14.55 -19.46
N LYS A 13 22.61 14.54 -18.12
CA LYS A 13 22.79 13.30 -17.36
C LYS A 13 21.53 12.46 -17.60
N SER A 14 21.67 11.41 -18.39
CA SER A 14 20.71 10.31 -18.46
C SER A 14 20.66 9.64 -17.10
N TYR A 15 19.56 9.83 -16.37
CA TYR A 15 19.33 9.15 -15.11
C TYR A 15 18.95 7.69 -15.41
N THR A 16 19.86 6.78 -15.11
CA THR A 16 19.55 5.36 -14.98
C THR A 16 18.65 5.20 -13.76
N THR A 17 17.39 4.86 -13.99
CA THR A 17 16.47 4.41 -12.94
C THR A 17 17.07 3.19 -12.23
N PRO A 18 17.09 3.15 -10.89
CA PRO A 18 17.59 1.97 -10.18
C PRO A 18 16.71 0.77 -10.51
N ILE A 19 17.33 -0.29 -11.01
CA ILE A 19 16.68 -1.57 -11.29
C ILE A 19 16.24 -2.16 -9.95
N HIS A 20 14.97 -2.00 -9.58
CA HIS A 20 14.37 -2.77 -8.49
C HIS A 20 14.44 -4.25 -8.89
N ARG A 21 15.33 -5.00 -8.24
CA ARG A 21 15.35 -6.46 -8.33
C ARG A 21 14.00 -6.97 -7.82
N ARG A 22 13.16 -7.47 -8.72
CA ARG A 22 11.91 -8.17 -8.38
C ARG A 22 12.27 -9.34 -7.45
N PRO A 23 11.74 -9.42 -6.22
CA PRO A 23 11.92 -10.61 -5.42
C PRO A 23 11.27 -11.79 -6.14
N ASN A 24 11.93 -12.95 -6.07
CA ASN A 24 11.47 -14.21 -6.65
C ASN A 24 9.98 -14.42 -6.38
N SER A 25 9.24 -14.82 -7.42
CA SER A 25 7.80 -15.07 -7.38
C SER A 25 7.49 -16.31 -6.52
N MET A 26 7.66 -16.21 -5.20
CA MET A 26 7.12 -17.16 -4.24
C MET A 26 5.60 -17.14 -4.39
N ASN A 27 5.05 -18.33 -4.65
CA ASN A 27 3.64 -18.65 -4.92
C ASN A 27 2.66 -17.57 -4.46
N ARG A 28 2.13 -16.80 -5.43
CA ARG A 28 1.18 -15.68 -5.25
C ARG A 28 0.03 -16.02 -4.30
N TRP A 29 -0.43 -17.27 -4.32
CA TRP A 29 -1.46 -17.81 -3.44
C TRP A 29 -1.11 -17.75 -1.95
N PHE A 30 0.16 -17.93 -1.57
CA PHE A 30 0.58 -17.87 -0.17
C PHE A 30 0.69 -16.43 0.36
N LYS A 31 0.87 -15.42 -0.51
CA LYS A 31 0.84 -14.00 -0.10
C LYS A 31 -0.54 -13.58 0.42
N TRP A 32 -1.62 -14.16 -0.10
CA TRP A 32 -2.98 -13.95 0.41
C TRP A 32 -3.19 -14.58 1.79
N LEU A 33 -2.35 -15.57 2.14
CA LEU A 33 -2.24 -16.17 3.47
C LEU A 33 -1.19 -15.45 4.33
N ALA A 34 -0.71 -14.25 3.99
CA ALA A 34 0.17 -13.48 4.87
C ALA A 34 -0.57 -13.04 6.15
N PRO A 35 0.07 -13.10 7.33
CA PRO A 35 -0.53 -12.62 8.57
C PRO A 35 -0.76 -11.09 8.49
N GLY A 36 -2.02 -10.66 8.60
CA GLY A 36 -2.41 -9.24 8.55
C GLY A 36 -3.50 -8.89 7.53
N LEU A 37 -3.81 -9.78 6.58
CA LEU A 37 -5.03 -9.69 5.76
C LEU A 37 -6.23 -10.33 6.49
N PHE A 38 -7.34 -9.62 6.54
CA PHE A 38 -8.59 -10.05 7.20
C PHE A 38 -9.25 -11.27 6.55
N ILE A 39 -8.81 -11.65 5.34
CA ILE A 39 -9.39 -12.72 4.53
C ILE A 39 -9.39 -14.07 5.27
N LYS A 40 -8.38 -14.35 6.10
CA LYS A 40 -8.26 -15.63 6.83
C LYS A 40 -9.44 -15.91 7.76
N ARG A 41 -9.95 -14.88 8.45
CA ARG A 41 -11.07 -15.02 9.40
C ARG A 41 -12.36 -15.34 8.66
N TRP A 42 -12.60 -14.62 7.56
CA TRP A 42 -13.79 -14.81 6.73
C TRP A 42 -13.74 -16.11 5.93
N LEU A 43 -12.57 -16.55 5.49
CA LEU A 43 -12.40 -17.82 4.79
C LEU A 43 -12.68 -19.01 5.71
N LEU A 44 -12.24 -18.95 6.97
CA LEU A 44 -12.58 -19.96 7.99
C LEU A 44 -14.09 -19.93 8.28
N LEU A 45 -14.68 -18.74 8.43
CA LEU A 45 -16.12 -18.59 8.65
C LEU A 45 -16.95 -19.13 7.47
N SER A 46 -16.53 -18.88 6.23
CA SER A 46 -17.20 -19.39 5.02
C SER A 46 -17.06 -20.91 4.91
N ALA A 47 -15.90 -21.48 5.25
CA ALA A 47 -15.72 -22.93 5.28
C ALA A 47 -16.62 -23.58 6.34
N LEU A 48 -16.68 -23.00 7.54
CA LEU A 48 -17.56 -23.44 8.63
C LEU A 48 -19.04 -23.33 8.23
N GLY A 49 -19.41 -22.22 7.57
CA GLY A 49 -20.76 -22.00 7.04
C GLY A 49 -21.15 -23.01 5.96
N GLY A 50 -20.21 -23.37 5.08
CA GLY A 50 -20.43 -24.43 4.08
C GLY A 50 -20.69 -25.79 4.72
N VAL A 51 -19.94 -26.14 5.77
CA VAL A 51 -20.18 -27.37 6.56
C VAL A 51 -21.57 -27.35 7.19
N PHE A 52 -21.95 -26.26 7.86
CA PHE A 52 -23.28 -26.13 8.46
C PHE A 52 -24.40 -26.11 7.42
N PHE A 53 -24.17 -25.55 6.23
CA PHE A 53 -25.15 -25.55 5.14
C PHE A 53 -25.37 -26.97 4.61
N VAL A 54 -24.31 -27.75 4.40
CA VAL A 54 -24.40 -29.16 3.98
C VAL A 54 -25.10 -30.00 5.05
N LEU A 55 -24.72 -29.84 6.32
CA LEU A 55 -25.37 -30.53 7.44
C LEU A 55 -26.84 -30.11 7.60
N GLY A 56 -27.15 -28.83 7.43
CA GLY A 56 -28.51 -28.29 7.47
C GLY A 56 -29.37 -28.82 6.33
N LEU A 57 -28.85 -28.90 5.12
CA LEU A 57 -29.50 -29.57 3.98
C LEU A 57 -29.74 -31.06 4.25
N ALA A 58 -28.75 -31.76 4.82
CA ALA A 58 -28.88 -33.17 5.17
C ALA A 58 -29.97 -33.41 6.23
N ILE A 59 -30.11 -32.52 7.22
CA ILE A 59 -31.14 -32.61 8.26
C ILE A 59 -32.51 -32.19 7.72
N TRP A 60 -32.58 -31.13 6.92
CA TRP A 60 -33.82 -30.59 6.35
C TRP A 60 -34.48 -31.56 5.38
N THR A 61 -33.69 -32.29 4.61
CA THR A 61 -34.19 -33.23 3.59
C THR A 61 -34.77 -34.53 4.13
N LYS A 62 -35.12 -34.61 5.45
CA LYS A 62 -35.86 -35.71 6.10
C LYS A 62 -36.59 -36.57 5.07
N GLN A 63 -35.98 -37.72 4.76
CA GLN A 63 -36.28 -38.62 3.63
C GLN A 63 -37.73 -38.55 3.08
N ALA A 64 -38.00 -37.59 2.19
CA ALA A 64 -39.29 -37.49 1.51
C ALA A 64 -39.15 -37.26 -0.01
N PRO A 65 -38.17 -36.48 -0.53
CA PRO A 65 -37.99 -36.34 -1.97
C PRO A 65 -37.10 -37.45 -2.57
N VAL A 66 -36.34 -38.17 -1.73
CA VAL A 66 -35.40 -39.21 -2.17
C VAL A 66 -36.14 -40.30 -2.92
N PHE A 67 -37.30 -40.77 -2.43
CA PHE A 67 -38.06 -41.85 -3.06
C PHE A 67 -38.60 -41.51 -4.47
N ARG A 68 -38.95 -40.23 -4.73
CA ARG A 68 -39.46 -39.80 -6.06
C ARG A 68 -38.32 -39.63 -7.06
N ILE A 69 -37.20 -39.07 -6.62
CA ILE A 69 -36.02 -38.88 -7.47
C ILE A 69 -35.32 -40.22 -7.72
N THR A 70 -35.24 -41.14 -6.75
CA THR A 70 -34.72 -42.50 -6.98
C THR A 70 -35.53 -43.26 -8.01
N ARG A 71 -36.85 -43.03 -8.12
CA ARG A 71 -37.71 -43.70 -9.12
C ARG A 71 -37.52 -43.15 -10.54
N LEU A 72 -37.21 -41.86 -10.68
CA LEU A 72 -36.84 -41.24 -11.96
C LEU A 72 -35.43 -41.66 -12.38
N ILE A 73 -34.50 -41.68 -11.42
CA ILE A 73 -33.14 -42.11 -11.62
C ILE A 73 -33.09 -43.61 -11.96
N SER A 74 -33.88 -44.48 -11.31
CA SER A 74 -33.90 -45.92 -11.59
C SER A 74 -34.29 -46.26 -13.04
N ASN A 75 -35.21 -45.49 -13.65
CA ASN A 75 -35.62 -45.68 -15.03
C ASN A 75 -34.56 -45.20 -16.04
N LEU A 76 -33.74 -44.23 -15.65
CA LEU A 76 -32.62 -43.72 -16.46
C LEU A 76 -31.39 -44.64 -16.34
N ILE A 77 -31.17 -45.16 -15.12
CA ILE A 77 -30.07 -46.04 -14.74
C ILE A 77 -30.22 -47.45 -15.31
N SER A 78 -31.43 -48.02 -15.38
CA SER A 78 -31.62 -49.39 -15.88
C SER A 78 -31.18 -49.58 -17.35
N ASN A 79 -31.15 -48.52 -18.15
CA ASN A 79 -30.75 -48.56 -19.56
C ASN A 79 -29.27 -48.18 -19.78
N THR A 80 -28.59 -47.56 -18.81
CA THR A 80 -27.20 -47.10 -18.94
C THR A 80 -26.22 -47.86 -18.03
N LEU A 81 -26.66 -48.38 -16.88
CA LEU A 81 -25.80 -49.10 -15.96
C LEU A 81 -25.53 -50.55 -16.38
N THR A 82 -26.41 -51.22 -17.13
CA THR A 82 -26.16 -52.58 -17.62
C THR A 82 -24.90 -52.70 -18.48
N PHE A 83 -24.42 -51.62 -19.09
CA PHE A 83 -23.15 -51.59 -19.85
C PHE A 83 -21.92 -51.27 -19.00
N ILE A 84 -22.09 -50.63 -17.83
CA ILE A 84 -20.97 -50.10 -17.00
C ILE A 84 -20.69 -50.99 -15.78
N THR A 85 -21.70 -51.72 -15.25
CA THR A 85 -21.53 -52.59 -14.08
C THR A 85 -20.82 -53.93 -14.33
N GLU A 86 -20.54 -54.31 -15.58
CA GLU A 86 -19.75 -55.53 -15.86
C GLU A 86 -18.23 -55.31 -15.75
N LEU A 87 -17.76 -54.05 -15.71
CA LEU A 87 -16.31 -53.78 -15.82
C LEU A 87 -15.64 -53.38 -14.49
N VAL A 88 -16.35 -52.78 -13.51
CA VAL A 88 -15.71 -52.32 -12.25
C VAL A 88 -16.65 -52.45 -11.04
N PRO A 89 -16.24 -53.13 -9.93
CA PRO A 89 -17.03 -53.27 -8.70
C PRO A 89 -17.40 -51.94 -8.02
N ASN A 90 -18.61 -51.88 -7.45
CA ASN A 90 -19.22 -50.69 -6.84
C ASN A 90 -18.43 -50.06 -5.68
N SER A 91 -17.61 -50.85 -4.97
CA SER A 91 -16.79 -50.34 -3.86
C SER A 91 -15.59 -49.49 -4.33
N VAL A 92 -15.21 -49.59 -5.61
CA VAL A 92 -14.05 -48.89 -6.18
C VAL A 92 -14.50 -47.72 -7.06
N SER A 93 -15.58 -47.88 -7.81
CA SER A 93 -16.12 -46.82 -8.68
C SER A 93 -16.66 -45.62 -7.90
N GLY A 94 -17.31 -45.84 -6.75
CA GLY A 94 -17.84 -44.76 -5.90
C GLY A 94 -16.76 -43.78 -5.41
N PRO A 95 -15.72 -44.25 -4.70
CA PRO A 95 -14.64 -43.39 -4.24
C PRO A 95 -13.89 -42.67 -5.36
N ILE A 96 -13.70 -43.31 -6.52
CA ILE A 96 -13.04 -42.71 -7.68
C ILE A 96 -13.86 -41.54 -8.23
N VAL A 97 -15.17 -41.72 -8.39
CA VAL A 97 -16.06 -40.66 -8.90
C VAL A 97 -16.14 -39.50 -7.91
N VAL A 98 -16.20 -39.77 -6.60
CA VAL A 98 -16.16 -38.72 -5.57
C VAL A 98 -14.83 -37.97 -5.60
N PHE A 99 -13.71 -38.67 -5.75
CA PHE A 99 -12.39 -38.06 -5.82
C PHE A 99 -12.24 -37.19 -7.07
N ILE A 100 -12.68 -37.68 -8.22
CA ILE A 100 -12.70 -36.92 -9.49
C ILE A 100 -13.65 -35.71 -9.38
N GLY A 101 -14.81 -35.86 -8.74
CA GLY A 101 -15.75 -34.77 -8.49
C GLY A 101 -15.18 -33.69 -7.58
N LEU A 102 -14.48 -34.08 -6.50
CA LEU A 102 -13.78 -33.16 -5.60
C LEU A 102 -12.64 -32.45 -6.35
N LEU A 103 -11.88 -33.18 -7.16
CA LEU A 103 -10.80 -32.63 -7.98
C LEU A 103 -11.34 -31.58 -8.96
N PHE A 104 -12.45 -31.86 -9.65
CA PHE A 104 -13.07 -30.91 -10.56
C PHE A 104 -13.68 -29.69 -9.85
N LEU A 105 -14.24 -29.85 -8.64
CA LEU A 105 -14.69 -28.71 -7.85
C LEU A 105 -13.53 -27.80 -7.45
N VAL A 106 -12.40 -28.38 -7.01
CA VAL A 106 -11.20 -27.62 -6.64
C VAL A 106 -10.57 -26.96 -7.87
N LEU A 107 -10.44 -27.67 -8.99
CA LEU A 107 -9.94 -27.12 -10.24
C LEU A 107 -10.86 -26.04 -10.82
N GLY A 108 -12.18 -26.22 -10.70
CA GLY A 108 -13.18 -25.27 -11.16
C GLY A 108 -13.15 -23.96 -10.37
N GLN A 109 -13.20 -24.05 -9.04
CA GLN A 109 -13.16 -22.88 -8.15
C GLN A 109 -11.83 -22.12 -8.25
N SER A 110 -10.71 -22.84 -8.36
CA SER A 110 -9.40 -22.18 -8.51
C SER A 110 -9.23 -21.48 -9.85
N ARG A 111 -9.91 -21.92 -10.90
CA ARG A 111 -9.82 -21.34 -12.24
C ARG A 111 -10.79 -20.19 -12.46
N THR A 112 -12.00 -20.24 -11.88
CA THR A 112 -12.95 -19.11 -11.90
C THR A 112 -12.44 -17.93 -11.07
N LEU A 113 -11.82 -18.19 -9.91
CA LEU A 113 -11.16 -17.13 -9.15
C LEU A 113 -10.03 -16.48 -9.95
N GLY A 114 -9.25 -17.27 -10.70
CA GLY A 114 -8.21 -16.76 -11.60
C GLY A 114 -8.78 -15.84 -12.69
N ALA A 115 -9.84 -16.26 -13.39
CA ALA A 115 -10.44 -15.50 -14.49
C ALA A 115 -11.11 -14.19 -14.03
N ILE A 116 -11.75 -14.19 -12.85
CA ILE A 116 -12.35 -12.96 -12.29
C ILE A 116 -11.26 -12.00 -11.82
N THR A 117 -10.17 -12.52 -11.23
CA THR A 117 -9.04 -11.67 -10.81
C THR A 117 -8.30 -11.04 -11.98
N GLU A 118 -8.26 -11.70 -13.14
CA GLU A 118 -7.58 -11.18 -14.34
C GLU A 118 -8.34 -10.03 -15.00
N VAL A 119 -9.69 -10.08 -15.00
CA VAL A 119 -10.54 -9.04 -15.58
C VAL A 119 -10.73 -7.83 -14.64
N LEU A 120 -10.69 -8.03 -13.32
CA LEU A 120 -10.77 -6.94 -12.33
C LEU A 120 -9.40 -6.30 -11.99
N MET A 121 -8.28 -6.93 -12.35
CA MET A 121 -6.92 -6.43 -12.04
C MET A 121 -5.98 -6.59 -13.25
N PRO A 122 -6.11 -5.75 -14.30
CA PRO A 122 -5.35 -5.90 -15.55
C PRO A 122 -3.85 -5.61 -15.41
N ASP A 123 -3.45 -4.74 -14.47
CA ASP A 123 -2.06 -4.29 -14.34
C ASP A 123 -1.59 -4.25 -12.86
N GLY A 124 -0.72 -5.20 -12.48
CA GLY A 124 0.41 -4.94 -11.58
C GLY A 124 0.17 -4.56 -10.10
N ASN A 125 -0.46 -5.42 -9.29
CA ASN A 125 -0.71 -5.12 -7.86
C ASN A 125 0.19 -5.83 -6.83
N GLU A 126 1.41 -6.28 -7.15
CA GLU A 126 2.39 -6.49 -6.05
C GLU A 126 2.70 -5.13 -5.39
N GLU A 127 2.85 -4.07 -6.18
CA GLU A 127 3.15 -2.74 -5.66
C GLU A 127 1.99 -2.12 -4.87
N LEU A 128 0.74 -2.21 -5.34
CA LEU A 128 -0.40 -1.69 -4.58
C LEU A 128 -0.71 -2.52 -3.33
N VAL A 129 -0.59 -3.85 -3.39
CA VAL A 129 -0.76 -4.70 -2.21
C VAL A 129 0.37 -4.44 -1.20
N ASP A 130 1.61 -4.30 -1.66
CA ASP A 130 2.75 -3.97 -0.80
C ASP A 130 2.59 -2.57 -0.18
N ARG A 131 2.11 -1.57 -0.93
CA ARG A 131 1.76 -0.23 -0.41
C ARG A 131 0.64 -0.29 0.63
N LEU A 132 -0.41 -1.08 0.40
CA LEU A 132 -1.51 -1.25 1.37
C LEU A 132 -1.07 -1.99 2.64
N VAL A 133 -0.24 -3.03 2.51
CA VAL A 133 0.29 -3.78 3.66
C VAL A 133 1.27 -2.93 4.46
N SER A 134 2.17 -2.20 3.78
CA SER A 134 3.10 -1.28 4.44
C SER A 134 2.36 -0.12 5.10
N TYR A 135 1.39 0.51 4.43
CA TYR A 135 0.54 1.55 5.02
C TYR A 135 -0.15 1.06 6.30
N ARG A 136 -0.77 -0.13 6.29
CA ARG A 136 -1.41 -0.71 7.48
C ARG A 136 -0.40 -1.04 8.58
N ARG A 137 0.81 -1.50 8.23
CA ARG A 137 1.88 -1.79 9.19
C ARG A 137 2.37 -0.51 9.87
N LEU A 138 2.62 0.55 9.11
CA LEU A 138 3.08 1.84 9.62
C LEU A 138 2.04 2.51 10.53
N HIS A 139 0.75 2.41 10.20
CA HIS A 139 -0.35 2.93 11.04
C HIS A 139 -0.49 2.20 12.38
N ARG A 140 -0.09 0.93 12.44
CA ARG A 140 0.01 0.15 13.68
C ARG A 140 1.38 0.26 14.35
N GLY A 141 2.27 1.09 13.80
CA GLY A 141 3.58 1.35 14.37
C GLY A 141 3.49 2.04 15.74
N PRO A 142 4.58 2.01 16.53
CA PRO A 142 4.62 2.64 17.84
C PRO A 142 4.39 4.15 17.73
N LYS A 143 3.83 4.74 18.79
CA LYS A 143 3.76 6.21 18.93
C LYS A 143 5.14 6.71 19.35
N ILE A 144 5.74 7.56 18.53
CA ILE A 144 7.11 8.05 18.75
C ILE A 144 7.06 9.57 18.93
N VAL A 145 7.60 10.06 20.04
CA VAL A 145 7.84 11.49 20.26
C VAL A 145 9.33 11.74 20.09
N ALA A 146 9.70 12.60 19.13
CA ALA A 146 11.07 13.00 18.88
C ALA A 146 11.24 14.48 19.27
N LEU A 147 12.24 14.76 20.09
CA LEU A 147 12.54 16.09 20.63
C LEU A 147 13.88 16.57 20.05
N GLY A 148 13.97 17.81 19.57
CA GLY A 148 15.26 18.38 19.15
C GLY A 148 15.13 19.53 18.17
N GLY A 149 16.16 19.73 17.34
CA GLY A 149 16.23 20.77 16.33
C GLY A 149 17.21 20.43 15.21
N GLY A 150 17.39 21.37 14.29
CA GLY A 150 18.38 21.29 13.21
C GLY A 150 18.28 20.08 12.27
N THR A 151 19.43 19.70 11.74
CA THR A 151 19.58 18.62 10.76
C THR A 151 19.55 17.22 11.39
N GLY A 152 19.88 17.10 12.67
CA GLY A 152 19.86 15.83 13.40
C GLY A 152 18.44 15.28 13.53
N LEU A 153 17.50 16.11 14.00
CA LEU A 153 16.10 15.72 14.15
C LEU A 153 15.48 15.38 12.79
N SER A 154 15.68 16.21 11.76
CA SER A 154 15.12 15.95 10.43
C SER A 154 15.68 14.69 9.76
N THR A 155 16.96 14.37 9.98
CA THR A 155 17.55 13.09 9.53
C THR A 155 16.91 11.90 10.24
N LEU A 156 16.73 12.00 11.56
CA LEU A 156 16.08 10.96 12.36
C LEU A 156 14.63 10.73 11.89
N LEU A 157 13.84 11.79 11.73
CA LEU A 157 12.44 11.72 11.28
C LEU A 157 12.32 11.06 9.90
N ARG A 158 13.24 11.37 8.98
CA ARG A 158 13.28 10.76 7.64
C ARG A 158 13.51 9.26 7.68
N GLY A 159 14.24 8.76 8.67
CA GLY A 159 14.39 7.32 8.91
C GLY A 159 13.16 6.73 9.60
N LEU A 160 12.66 7.40 10.65
CA LEU A 160 11.54 6.93 11.47
C LEU A 160 10.23 6.79 10.69
N LYS A 161 9.99 7.62 9.66
CA LYS A 161 8.77 7.54 8.83
C LYS A 161 8.59 6.18 8.14
N ASN A 162 9.70 5.46 7.93
CA ASN A 162 9.67 4.11 7.35
C ASN A 162 9.26 3.01 8.35
N TYR A 163 9.07 3.36 9.62
CA TYR A 163 8.72 2.43 10.71
C TYR A 163 7.39 2.74 11.39
N SER A 164 6.96 4.01 11.41
CA SER A 164 5.68 4.42 11.98
C SER A 164 5.16 5.69 11.32
N THR A 165 3.85 5.79 11.13
CA THR A 165 3.17 7.05 10.79
C THR A 165 2.75 7.84 12.04
N ASN A 166 2.89 7.25 13.23
CA ASN A 166 2.49 7.86 14.50
C ASN A 166 3.67 8.63 15.13
N ILE A 167 4.17 9.65 14.43
CA ILE A 167 5.34 10.43 14.86
C ILE A 167 4.91 11.84 15.26
N THR A 168 5.34 12.27 16.45
CA THR A 168 5.22 13.65 16.92
C THR A 168 6.61 14.24 17.07
N ALA A 169 6.91 15.31 16.33
CA ALA A 169 8.17 16.03 16.43
C ALA A 169 7.97 17.32 17.23
N ILE A 170 8.70 17.47 18.34
CA ILE A 170 8.77 18.72 19.09
C ILE A 170 10.08 19.39 18.70
N VAL A 171 9.95 20.51 17.99
CA VAL A 171 11.05 21.19 17.32
C VAL A 171 11.40 22.47 18.08
N THR A 172 12.67 22.66 18.38
CA THR A 172 13.17 23.93 18.93
C THR A 172 13.19 25.01 17.86
N VAL A 173 12.64 26.19 18.16
CA VAL A 173 12.61 27.36 17.26
C VAL A 173 13.74 28.35 17.57
N ALA A 174 14.93 27.84 17.88
CA ALA A 174 16.08 28.67 18.28
C ALA A 174 16.99 29.10 17.11
N ASP A 175 16.76 28.60 15.89
CA ASP A 175 17.64 28.83 14.73
C ASP A 175 17.75 30.32 14.36
N ASP A 176 18.91 30.92 14.58
CA ASP A 176 19.20 32.34 14.38
C ASP A 176 20.16 32.59 13.19
N GLY A 177 20.52 31.53 12.45
CA GLY A 177 21.45 31.58 11.33
C GLY A 177 20.81 31.79 9.95
N GLY A 178 21.59 32.36 9.02
CA GLY A 178 21.29 32.37 7.59
C GLY A 178 19.95 32.99 7.21
N SER A 179 19.15 32.28 6.40
CA SER A 179 17.86 32.75 5.91
C SER A 179 16.82 32.90 7.03
N SER A 180 16.80 31.99 8.01
CA SER A 180 15.86 32.03 9.14
C SER A 180 16.13 33.24 10.02
N GLY A 181 17.40 33.50 10.34
CA GLY A 181 17.82 34.66 11.13
C GLY A 181 17.63 36.01 10.44
N ARG A 182 17.70 36.08 9.10
CA ARG A 182 17.34 37.29 8.34
C ARG A 182 15.84 37.58 8.44
N LEU A 183 14.99 36.59 8.17
CA LEU A 183 13.53 36.73 8.24
C LEU A 183 13.06 37.10 9.65
N ARG A 184 13.67 36.52 10.69
CA ARG A 184 13.41 36.90 12.08
C ARG A 184 13.73 38.37 12.37
N ARG A 185 14.84 38.91 11.83
CA ARG A 185 15.24 40.31 12.05
C ARG A 185 14.43 41.30 11.22
N GLU A 186 14.07 40.93 9.99
CA GLU A 186 13.38 41.81 9.04
C GLU A 186 11.87 41.85 9.26
N ILE A 187 11.27 40.70 9.61
CA ILE A 187 9.81 40.51 9.66
C ILE A 187 9.33 40.25 11.11
N GLY A 188 10.25 40.01 12.05
CA GLY A 188 9.90 39.83 13.47
C GLY A 188 9.24 38.48 13.80
N ILE A 189 9.29 37.52 12.89
CA ILE A 189 8.70 36.19 13.08
C ILE A 189 9.66 35.20 13.75
N LEU A 190 9.11 34.14 14.35
CA LEU A 190 9.91 33.00 14.78
C LEU A 190 10.62 32.35 13.60
N PRO A 191 11.86 31.85 13.78
CA PRO A 191 12.66 31.33 12.68
C PRO A 191 12.08 30.01 12.14
N PRO A 192 11.73 29.92 10.85
CA PRO A 192 11.02 28.75 10.31
C PRO A 192 11.94 27.58 9.91
N GLY A 193 13.27 27.73 10.00
CA GLY A 193 14.25 26.81 9.39
C GLY A 193 14.16 25.37 9.88
N ASP A 194 14.19 25.16 11.20
CA ASP A 194 14.16 23.83 11.80
C ASP A 194 12.82 23.11 11.56
N ILE A 195 11.72 23.86 11.63
CA ILE A 195 10.38 23.36 11.35
C ILE A 195 10.27 22.97 9.88
N ARG A 196 10.76 23.81 8.95
CA ARG A 196 10.82 23.50 7.52
C ARG A 196 11.54 22.18 7.26
N ASN A 197 12.69 21.97 7.91
CA ASN A 197 13.46 20.74 7.73
C ASN A 197 12.71 19.49 8.22
N CYS A 198 11.97 19.61 9.32
CA CYS A 198 11.15 18.52 9.86
C CYS A 198 9.93 18.24 8.96
N LEU A 199 9.22 19.28 8.49
CA LEU A 199 8.12 19.15 7.53
C LEU A 199 8.57 18.44 6.25
N ALA A 200 9.69 18.89 5.67
CA ALA A 200 10.25 18.28 4.47
C ALA A 200 10.79 16.85 4.70
N ALA A 201 11.12 16.47 5.94
CA ALA A 201 11.53 15.10 6.27
C ALA A 201 10.33 14.15 6.36
N LEU A 202 9.21 14.64 6.89
CA LEU A 202 7.98 13.87 7.10
C LEU A 202 7.02 13.88 5.92
N ALA A 203 7.17 14.82 4.97
CA ALA A 203 6.36 14.88 3.76
C ALA A 203 6.38 13.54 2.98
N ASP A 204 5.20 13.16 2.48
CA ASP A 204 5.04 12.02 1.58
C ASP A 204 5.74 12.28 0.24
N GLU A 205 6.14 11.20 -0.43
CA GLU A 205 7.17 11.14 -1.48
C GLU A 205 6.88 11.87 -2.82
N GLU A 206 6.23 13.04 -2.81
CA GLU A 206 6.39 13.98 -3.91
C GLU A 206 7.77 14.62 -3.83
N LYS A 207 8.73 13.95 -4.48
CA LYS A 207 10.13 14.40 -4.60
C LYS A 207 10.23 15.86 -5.03
N LEU A 208 9.32 16.31 -5.90
CA LEU A 208 9.25 17.69 -6.39
C LEU A 208 8.89 18.68 -5.26
N LEU A 209 7.89 18.39 -4.43
CA LEU A 209 7.49 19.27 -3.34
C LEU A 209 8.58 19.38 -2.27
N THR A 210 9.24 18.26 -1.96
CA THR A 210 10.40 18.25 -1.07
C THR A 210 11.56 19.06 -1.65
N GLU A 211 11.87 18.92 -2.94
CA GLU A 211 12.91 19.69 -3.62
C GLU A 211 12.59 21.19 -3.66
N LEU A 212 11.32 21.55 -3.89
CA LEU A 212 10.84 22.93 -3.88
C LEU A 212 10.98 23.54 -2.48
N PHE A 213 10.55 22.83 -1.43
CA PHE A 213 10.67 23.30 -0.05
C PHE A 213 12.14 23.52 0.37
N GLN A 214 13.04 22.67 -0.13
CA GLN A 214 14.48 22.74 0.14
C GLN A 214 15.23 23.70 -0.81
N TYR A 215 14.56 24.24 -1.83
CA TYR A 215 15.19 25.13 -2.80
C TYR A 215 15.75 26.38 -2.12
N ARG A 216 16.97 26.74 -2.50
CA ARG A 216 17.65 27.97 -2.08
C ARG A 216 17.95 28.83 -3.30
N PHE A 217 17.49 30.07 -3.27
CA PHE A 217 17.70 31.03 -4.34
C PHE A 217 19.20 31.33 -4.49
N LYS A 218 19.71 31.21 -5.72
CA LYS A 218 21.13 31.45 -6.05
C LYS A 218 21.39 32.85 -6.61
N ALA A 219 20.34 33.57 -6.98
CA ALA A 219 20.40 34.89 -7.57
C ALA A 219 19.09 35.63 -7.31
N GLY A 220 19.14 36.95 -7.40
CA GLY A 220 18.00 37.84 -7.17
C GLY A 220 18.26 38.77 -5.98
N ASN A 221 18.07 40.07 -6.21
CA ASN A 221 18.27 41.09 -5.18
C ASN A 221 17.33 40.83 -3.99
N GLY A 222 17.87 40.69 -2.78
CA GLY A 222 17.11 40.38 -1.56
C GLY A 222 16.64 38.93 -1.44
N LEU A 223 16.59 38.16 -2.54
CA LEU A 223 16.21 36.73 -2.53
C LEU A 223 17.42 35.81 -2.35
N GLU A 224 18.62 36.25 -2.74
CA GLU A 224 19.81 35.40 -2.70
C GLU A 224 20.08 34.82 -1.31
N GLY A 225 20.23 33.50 -1.26
CA GLY A 225 20.46 32.75 -0.04
C GLY A 225 19.20 32.48 0.80
N HIS A 226 18.03 33.01 0.45
CA HIS A 226 16.76 32.59 1.06
C HIS A 226 16.37 31.19 0.61
N SER A 227 15.72 30.46 1.50
CA SER A 227 15.06 29.20 1.16
C SER A 227 13.60 29.47 0.80
N PHE A 228 13.12 28.88 -0.29
CA PHE A 228 11.71 28.95 -0.68
C PHE A 228 10.81 28.47 0.46
N GLY A 229 11.11 27.33 1.09
CA GLY A 229 10.31 26.83 2.21
C GLY A 229 10.26 27.78 3.41
N ASN A 230 11.33 28.54 3.68
CA ASN A 230 11.30 29.56 4.72
C ASN A 230 10.37 30.72 4.35
N LEU A 231 10.43 31.19 3.09
CA LEU A 231 9.56 32.26 2.60
C LEU A 231 8.09 31.81 2.55
N PHE A 232 7.85 30.58 2.13
CA PHE A 232 6.52 29.97 2.13
C PHE A 232 5.93 29.93 3.53
N LEU A 233 6.67 29.41 4.53
CA LEU A 233 6.19 29.38 5.92
C LEU A 233 6.00 30.79 6.50
N THR A 234 6.83 31.75 6.09
CA THR A 234 6.68 33.15 6.49
C THR A 234 5.40 33.75 5.92
N ALA A 235 5.13 33.55 4.63
CA ALA A 235 3.90 33.99 3.99
C ALA A 235 2.66 33.32 4.61
N MET A 236 2.75 32.01 4.91
CA MET A 236 1.69 31.29 5.60
C MET A 236 1.43 31.85 7.01
N ASN A 237 2.47 32.23 7.75
CA ASN A 237 2.34 32.90 9.04
C ASN A 237 1.64 34.25 8.92
N GLU A 238 1.98 35.07 7.91
CA GLU A 238 1.29 36.35 7.69
C GLU A 238 -0.17 36.18 7.28
N VAL A 239 -0.49 35.18 6.45
CA VAL A 239 -1.86 34.91 5.98
C VAL A 239 -2.74 34.36 7.10
N THR A 240 -2.21 33.46 7.93
CA THR A 240 -2.97 32.84 9.03
C THR A 240 -2.96 33.66 10.31
N GLY A 241 -2.00 34.58 10.46
CA GLY A 241 -1.81 35.40 11.65
C GLY A 241 -1.13 34.70 12.82
N ASP A 242 -0.86 33.39 12.70
CA ASP A 242 -0.23 32.58 13.75
C ASP A 242 0.63 31.45 13.15
N LEU A 243 1.78 31.20 13.77
CA LEU A 243 2.74 30.21 13.30
C LEU A 243 2.21 28.78 13.46
N GLU A 244 1.51 28.49 14.56
CA GLU A 244 0.98 27.14 14.78
C GLU A 244 -0.05 26.79 13.71
N GLN A 245 -0.95 27.73 13.41
CA GLN A 245 -1.95 27.56 12.36
C GLN A 245 -1.31 27.48 10.96
N ALA A 246 -0.26 28.26 10.69
CA ALA A 246 0.52 28.18 9.46
C ALA A 246 1.14 26.80 9.25
N ILE A 247 1.75 26.23 10.29
CA ILE A 247 2.36 24.90 10.26
C ILE A 247 1.31 23.83 10.09
N ALA A 248 0.23 23.88 10.88
CA ALA A 248 -0.85 22.91 10.79
C ALA A 248 -1.46 22.88 9.39
N THR A 249 -1.66 24.04 8.76
CA THR A 249 -2.19 24.15 7.40
C THR A 249 -1.18 23.68 6.34
N SER A 250 0.11 23.95 6.53
CA SER A 250 1.20 23.52 5.63
C SER A 250 1.51 22.02 5.72
N SER A 251 1.07 21.35 6.78
CA SER A 251 1.28 19.92 7.04
C SER A 251 0.16 19.00 6.54
N LYS A 252 -0.97 19.58 6.10
CA LYS A 252 -2.10 18.86 5.51
C LYS A 252 -1.86 18.62 4.03
#